data_AF-A0A9W8WU45-F1
#
_entry.id   AF-A0A9W8WU45-F1
#
_cell.length_a   1.000
_cell.length_b   1.000
_cell.length_c   1.000
_cell.angle_alpha   90.00
_cell.angle_beta   90.00
_cell.angle_gamma   90.00
#
_symmetry.space_group_name_H-M   'P 1'
#
loop_
_entity.id
_entity.type
_entity.pdbx_description
1 polymer ?
#
loop_
_entity_poly.entity_id
_entity_poly.type
_entity_poly.pdbx_seq_one_letter_code
_entity_poly.pdbx_strand_id
1 'polypeptide(L)'
;MADIKDPLITEVIDIMHKAAEMAVPAKSFPRLMETFPCAILGLAKFPNWIAPWKHGMGPAANPKHAKPDFFYALAAEANERTQDNYSKLLFREAPKYNLHPLELGGLAANLLGAGADTSASTLITAVLAMRAFPDTLLPAWEELDRVVGTQRSPGPDDDLPYMRAFVKEVLRWRSVAIVGGMPHAPTQDDYWNGYLIPQGCWVQGNVWAIHHNERDFPEPDRFNPRRYLDTLDARPFPGEKGYMTFGWGRRSCAGQYLAEQGTYLSICRLAWAFRIEPAVDTTTGEEVPVDIFDYSNGSNWRPNQFKVRFIPRRVDIKQTVEREGKQALKDLERYDGDSKFRFSTYYA
;
A
#
# COMPACT_ATOMS: atom_id res chain seq x y z
N MET A 1 11.88 -18.56 7.15
CA MET A 1 11.19 -17.91 6.02
C MET A 1 9.68 -18.01 6.20
N ALA A 2 8.96 -16.89 6.11
CA ALA A 2 7.50 -16.84 6.09
C ALA A 2 6.93 -17.70 4.94
N ASP A 3 6.35 -18.85 5.24
CA ASP A 3 5.51 -19.57 4.28
C ASP A 3 4.30 -18.66 3.97
N ILE A 4 3.82 -18.61 2.73
CA ILE A 4 2.54 -17.94 2.42
C ILE A 4 1.37 -18.61 3.15
N LYS A 5 1.59 -19.85 3.62
CA LYS A 5 0.70 -20.62 4.50
C LYS A 5 1.03 -20.46 5.98
N ASP A 6 1.97 -19.60 6.35
CA ASP A 6 2.28 -19.33 7.74
C ASP A 6 0.99 -18.85 8.42
N PRO A 7 0.49 -19.57 9.45
CA PRO A 7 -0.75 -19.23 10.12
C PRO A 7 -0.74 -17.81 10.70
N LEU A 8 0.41 -17.31 11.18
CA LEU A 8 0.52 -15.97 11.74
C LEU A 8 0.30 -14.90 10.67
N ILE A 9 0.90 -15.09 9.50
CA ILE A 9 0.83 -14.11 8.40
C ILE A 9 -0.57 -14.14 7.78
N THR A 10 -1.13 -15.33 7.59
CA THR A 10 -2.47 -15.50 7.03
C THR A 10 -3.53 -14.90 7.97
N GLU A 11 -3.44 -15.15 9.28
CA GLU A 11 -4.35 -14.56 10.28
C GLU A 11 -4.28 -13.03 10.31
N VAL A 12 -3.07 -12.45 10.30
CA VAL A 12 -2.88 -11.00 10.31
C VAL A 12 -3.41 -10.37 9.01
N ILE A 13 -3.14 -10.97 7.85
CA ILE A 13 -3.65 -10.51 6.55
C ILE A 13 -5.19 -10.57 6.52
N ASP A 14 -5.80 -11.64 7.04
CA ASP A 14 -7.25 -11.77 7.08
C ASP A 14 -7.92 -10.70 7.95
N ILE A 15 -7.30 -10.34 9.08
CA ILE A 15 -7.77 -9.24 9.93
C ILE A 15 -7.61 -7.91 9.22
N MET A 16 -6.48 -7.68 8.56
CA MET A 16 -6.25 -6.46 7.77
C MET A 16 -7.27 -6.34 6.64
N HIS A 17 -7.57 -7.42 5.93
CA HIS A 17 -8.62 -7.45 4.92
C HIS A 17 -9.99 -7.15 5.54
N LYS A 18 -10.37 -7.79 6.66
CA LYS A 18 -11.63 -7.51 7.36
C LYS A 18 -11.72 -6.05 7.83
N ALA A 19 -10.65 -5.49 8.38
CA ALA A 19 -10.59 -4.10 8.81
C ALA A 19 -10.71 -3.13 7.62
N ALA A 20 -10.03 -3.42 6.50
CA ALA A 20 -10.14 -2.65 5.27
C ALA A 20 -11.55 -2.72 4.67
N GLU A 21 -12.21 -3.90 4.69
CA GLU A 21 -13.60 -4.05 4.28
C GLU A 21 -14.57 -3.28 5.17
N MET A 22 -14.29 -3.22 6.47
CA MET A 22 -15.06 -2.42 7.42
C MET A 22 -14.87 -0.91 7.24
N ALA A 23 -13.75 -0.48 6.66
CA ALA A 23 -13.49 0.93 6.39
C ALA A 23 -14.16 1.43 5.10
N VAL A 24 -14.75 0.55 4.27
CA VAL A 24 -15.43 0.95 3.03
C VAL A 24 -16.81 1.53 3.35
N PRO A 25 -17.06 2.83 3.11
CA PRO A 25 -18.39 3.40 3.25
C PRO A 25 -19.35 2.67 2.30
N ALA A 26 -20.61 2.50 2.72
CA ALA A 26 -21.67 1.94 1.89
C ALA A 26 -21.54 0.46 1.42
N LYS A 27 -20.47 -0.28 1.75
CA LYS A 27 -20.28 -1.68 1.30
C LYS A 27 -21.26 -2.69 1.94
N SER A 28 -21.62 -2.49 3.20
CA SER A 28 -22.53 -3.37 3.93
C SER A 28 -23.50 -2.58 4.78
N PHE A 29 -24.74 -3.06 4.91
CA PHE A 29 -25.69 -2.51 5.88
C PHE A 29 -25.10 -2.69 7.30
N PRO A 30 -24.97 -1.64 8.13
CA PRO A 30 -25.63 -0.32 8.03
C PRO A 30 -24.75 0.85 7.55
N ARG A 31 -23.51 0.63 7.11
CA ARG A 31 -22.65 1.68 6.52
C ARG A 31 -23.24 2.31 5.25
N LEU A 32 -24.18 1.63 4.57
CA LEU A 32 -25.02 2.22 3.52
C LEU A 32 -25.81 3.44 4.02
N MET A 33 -26.29 3.36 5.26
CA MET A 33 -27.11 4.41 5.88
C MET A 33 -26.28 5.60 6.34
N GLU A 34 -24.96 5.48 6.42
CA GLU A 34 -24.03 6.61 6.63
C GLU A 34 -23.94 7.53 5.40
N THR A 35 -24.42 7.08 4.25
CA THR A 35 -24.46 7.88 3.01
C THR A 35 -25.64 8.87 2.98
N PHE A 36 -26.66 8.66 3.83
CA PHE A 36 -27.87 9.48 3.85
C PHE A 36 -27.94 10.33 5.13
N PRO A 37 -27.94 11.67 5.05
CA PRO A 37 -27.92 12.55 6.22
C PRO A 37 -29.06 12.30 7.22
N CYS A 38 -30.25 11.97 6.72
CA CYS A 38 -31.43 11.65 7.53
C CYS A 38 -31.31 10.30 8.25
N ALA A 39 -30.60 9.34 7.67
CA ALA A 39 -30.40 8.03 8.25
C ALA A 39 -29.28 8.02 9.31
N ILE A 40 -28.22 8.83 9.14
CA ILE A 40 -27.20 9.06 10.19
C ILE A 40 -27.83 9.63 11.46
N LEU A 41 -28.66 10.68 11.32
CA LEU A 41 -29.35 11.32 12.45
C LEU A 41 -30.35 10.37 13.13
N GLY A 42 -30.95 9.44 12.38
CA GLY A 42 -31.81 8.39 12.91
C GLY A 42 -31.03 7.30 13.64
N LEU A 43 -29.97 6.76 13.02
CA LEU A 43 -29.15 5.65 13.55
C LEU A 43 -28.24 6.05 14.71
N ALA A 44 -27.79 7.31 14.76
CA ALA A 44 -27.07 7.85 15.91
C ALA A 44 -27.93 7.80 17.19
N LYS A 45 -29.26 7.93 17.06
CA LYS A 45 -30.22 7.89 18.17
C LYS A 45 -30.65 6.49 18.60
N PHE A 46 -30.25 5.42 17.89
CA PHE A 46 -30.56 4.05 18.34
C PHE A 46 -29.78 3.72 19.61
N PRO A 47 -30.44 3.18 20.66
CA PRO A 47 -29.77 2.65 21.83
C PRO A 47 -28.72 1.60 21.45
N ASN A 48 -27.56 1.65 22.09
CA ASN A 48 -26.44 0.76 21.75
C ASN A 48 -26.79 -0.74 21.81
N TRP A 49 -27.75 -1.16 22.63
CA TRP A 49 -28.18 -2.56 22.77
C TRP A 49 -28.97 -3.14 21.59
N ILE A 50 -29.48 -2.29 20.69
CA ILE A 50 -30.15 -2.71 19.43
C ILE A 50 -29.41 -2.28 18.18
N ALA A 51 -28.20 -1.75 18.33
CA ALA A 51 -27.38 -1.28 17.22
C ALA A 51 -26.12 -2.15 17.07
N PRO A 52 -26.24 -3.37 16.49
CA PRO A 52 -25.10 -4.24 16.19
C PRO A 52 -23.92 -3.55 15.50
N TRP A 53 -24.21 -2.52 14.71
CA TRP A 53 -23.23 -1.71 13.97
C TRP A 53 -22.46 -0.69 14.80
N LYS A 54 -22.93 -0.36 16.00
CA LYS A 54 -22.19 0.48 16.97
C LYS A 54 -21.22 -0.36 17.80
N HIS A 55 -21.39 -1.68 17.83
CA HIS A 55 -20.39 -2.57 18.35
C HIS A 55 -19.33 -2.75 17.26
N GLY A 56 -18.10 -2.27 17.53
CA GLY A 56 -16.96 -2.49 16.65
C GLY A 56 -16.57 -3.98 16.57
N MET A 57 -15.27 -4.29 16.56
CA MET A 57 -14.75 -5.67 16.53
C MET A 57 -14.98 -6.46 17.85
N GLY A 58 -16.23 -6.57 18.29
CA GLY A 58 -16.65 -7.44 19.39
C GLY A 58 -16.11 -7.03 20.78
N PRO A 59 -16.15 -7.96 21.77
CA PRO A 59 -15.84 -7.70 23.17
C PRO A 59 -14.37 -7.36 23.48
N ALA A 60 -13.51 -7.23 22.45
CA ALA A 60 -12.13 -6.75 22.57
C ALA A 60 -12.02 -5.29 23.07
N ALA A 61 -13.14 -4.57 23.18
CA ALA A 61 -13.21 -3.20 23.68
C ALA A 61 -13.48 -3.08 25.21
N ASN A 62 -13.49 -4.18 25.97
CA ASN A 62 -13.76 -4.12 27.42
C ASN A 62 -12.45 -4.00 28.24
N PRO A 63 -12.13 -2.81 28.81
CA PRO A 63 -10.84 -2.55 29.46
C PRO A 63 -10.60 -3.32 30.76
N LYS A 64 -11.60 -4.05 31.29
CA LYS A 64 -11.50 -4.75 32.58
C LYS A 64 -10.86 -6.15 32.51
N HIS A 65 -10.57 -6.68 31.31
CA HIS A 65 -9.95 -8.01 31.13
C HIS A 65 -8.86 -8.05 30.05
N ALA A 66 -8.27 -6.90 29.69
CA ALA A 66 -7.33 -6.81 28.58
C ALA A 66 -6.00 -7.52 28.92
N LYS A 67 -5.79 -8.74 28.39
CA LYS A 67 -4.44 -9.27 28.13
C LYS A 67 -3.69 -8.18 27.34
N PRO A 68 -2.44 -7.81 27.73
CA PRO A 68 -1.72 -6.60 27.30
C PRO A 68 -2.31 -5.88 26.08
N ASP A 69 -1.64 -5.74 24.96
CA ASP A 69 -2.28 -5.57 23.65
C ASP A 69 -1.47 -6.55 22.82
N PHE A 70 -2.10 -7.32 21.93
CA PHE A 70 -1.36 -8.28 21.11
C PHE A 70 -0.18 -7.60 20.41
N PHE A 71 -0.41 -6.40 19.89
CA PHE A 71 0.63 -5.62 19.23
C PHE A 71 1.66 -5.05 20.19
N TYR A 72 1.28 -4.71 21.43
CA TYR A 72 2.24 -4.34 22.46
C TYR A 72 3.13 -5.53 22.86
N ALA A 73 2.54 -6.72 23.03
CA ALA A 73 3.27 -7.94 23.37
C ALA A 73 4.29 -8.31 22.27
N LEU A 74 3.89 -8.20 21.00
CA LEU A 74 4.81 -8.34 19.87
C LEU A 74 5.90 -7.26 19.86
N ALA A 75 5.55 -6.00 20.11
CA ALA A 75 6.51 -4.92 20.17
C ALA A 75 7.54 -5.12 21.30
N ALA A 76 7.09 -5.57 22.47
CA ALA A 76 7.95 -5.90 23.61
C ALA A 76 8.87 -7.09 23.30
N GLU A 77 8.36 -8.16 22.68
CA GLU A 77 9.17 -9.29 22.24
C GLU A 77 10.24 -8.85 21.21
N ALA A 78 9.86 -7.99 20.26
CA ALA A 78 10.80 -7.43 19.30
C ALA A 78 11.87 -6.54 19.96
N ASN A 79 11.52 -5.82 21.03
CA ASN A 79 12.46 -4.99 21.79
C ASN A 79 13.54 -5.82 22.51
N GLU A 80 13.22 -7.05 22.92
CA GLU A 80 14.16 -7.98 23.56
C GLU A 80 15.16 -8.64 22.58
N ARG A 81 14.91 -8.58 21.27
CA ARG A 81 15.81 -9.17 20.26
C ARG A 81 17.16 -8.46 20.26
N THR A 82 18.22 -9.13 19.84
CA THR A 82 19.56 -8.52 19.80
C THR A 82 19.71 -7.53 18.64
N GLN A 83 19.10 -7.83 17.49
CA GLN A 83 19.14 -7.00 16.30
C GLN A 83 18.40 -5.67 16.50
N ASP A 84 18.85 -4.62 15.81
CA ASP A 84 18.14 -3.34 15.81
C ASP A 84 16.81 -3.44 15.03
N ASN A 85 15.77 -2.76 15.51
CA ASN A 85 14.44 -2.81 14.92
C ASN A 85 13.59 -1.60 15.34
N TYR A 86 12.47 -1.41 14.64
CA TYR A 86 11.57 -0.28 14.88
C TYR A 86 10.99 -0.27 16.29
N SER A 87 10.66 -1.43 16.87
CA SER A 87 10.13 -1.49 18.24
C SER A 87 11.15 -0.95 19.25
N LYS A 88 12.44 -1.28 19.12
CA LYS A 88 13.50 -0.70 19.98
C LYS A 88 13.55 0.81 19.92
N LEU A 89 13.42 1.40 18.72
CA LEU A 89 13.32 2.84 18.57
C LEU A 89 12.10 3.40 19.32
N LEU A 90 10.94 2.76 19.19
CA LEU A 90 9.72 3.17 19.90
C LEU A 90 9.90 3.14 21.42
N PHE A 91 10.43 2.05 21.98
CA PHE A 91 10.65 1.94 23.43
C PHE A 91 11.71 2.94 23.93
N ARG A 92 12.74 3.24 23.13
CA ARG A 92 13.76 4.24 23.47
C ARG A 92 13.20 5.66 23.51
N GLU A 93 12.36 6.02 22.55
CA GLU A 93 11.74 7.34 22.46
C GLU A 93 10.47 7.49 23.31
N ALA A 94 9.95 6.39 23.86
CA ALA A 94 8.72 6.37 24.66
C ALA A 94 8.70 7.42 25.80
N PRO A 95 9.77 7.59 26.60
CA PRO A 95 9.77 8.58 27.68
C PRO A 95 9.70 10.03 27.17
N LYS A 96 10.27 10.30 25.99
CA LYS A 96 10.31 11.65 25.41
C LYS A 96 8.92 12.15 25.02
N TYR A 97 8.06 11.25 24.53
CA TYR A 97 6.70 11.57 24.08
C TYR A 97 5.62 11.10 25.07
N ASN A 98 6.01 10.59 26.24
CA ASN A 98 5.12 10.04 27.26
C ASN A 98 4.18 8.94 26.71
N LEU A 99 4.74 8.02 25.91
CA LEU A 99 3.96 6.97 25.25
C LEU A 99 3.56 5.86 26.23
N HIS A 100 2.26 5.56 26.26
CA HIS A 100 1.69 4.44 27.02
C HIS A 100 1.75 3.12 26.23
N PRO A 101 1.62 1.96 26.91
CA PRO A 101 1.68 0.64 26.25
C PRO A 101 0.76 0.48 25.03
N LEU A 102 -0.47 0.99 25.10
CA LEU A 102 -1.40 0.96 23.97
C LEU A 102 -0.91 1.77 22.77
N GLU A 103 -0.27 2.92 23.02
CA GLU A 103 0.29 3.76 21.96
C GLU A 103 1.52 3.10 21.32
N LEU A 104 2.36 2.45 22.13
CA LEU A 104 3.51 1.67 21.64
C LEU A 104 3.05 0.50 20.76
N GLY A 105 2.06 -0.27 21.22
CA GLY A 105 1.44 -1.34 20.44
C GLY A 105 0.83 -0.82 19.13
N GLY A 106 0.03 0.25 19.21
CA GLY A 106 -0.60 0.87 18.06
C GLY A 106 0.40 1.43 17.03
N LEU A 107 1.48 2.07 17.46
CA LEU A 107 2.53 2.58 16.57
C LEU A 107 3.28 1.45 15.86
N ALA A 108 3.56 0.34 16.56
CA ALA A 108 4.17 -0.84 15.95
C ALA A 108 3.23 -1.51 14.94
N ALA A 109 1.95 -1.67 15.30
CA ALA A 109 0.91 -2.24 14.44
C ALA A 109 0.70 -1.41 13.17
N ASN A 110 0.65 -0.09 13.30
CA ASN A 110 0.43 0.83 12.19
C ASN A 110 1.51 0.70 11.11
N LEU A 111 2.78 0.53 11.49
CA LEU A 111 3.85 0.37 10.52
C LEU A 111 3.68 -0.91 9.70
N LEU A 112 3.38 -2.04 10.36
CA LEU A 112 3.15 -3.32 9.70
C LEU A 112 1.92 -3.27 8.80
N GLY A 113 0.80 -2.77 9.33
CA GLY A 113 -0.46 -2.71 8.62
C GLY A 113 -0.42 -1.77 7.41
N ALA A 114 0.07 -0.54 7.60
CA ALA A 114 0.14 0.42 6.51
C ALA A 114 1.19 0.06 5.46
N GLY A 115 2.35 -0.48 5.88
CA GLY A 115 3.48 -0.75 4.99
C GLY A 115 3.29 -1.97 4.08
N ALA A 116 2.63 -3.03 4.57
CA ALA A 116 2.49 -4.28 3.85
C ALA A 116 1.47 -4.19 2.70
N ASP A 117 0.22 -3.84 2.99
CA ASP A 117 -0.88 -3.89 2.03
C ASP A 117 -0.72 -2.83 0.91
N THR A 118 -0.31 -1.61 1.26
CA THR A 118 -0.19 -0.51 0.28
C THR A 118 0.97 -0.72 -0.70
N SER A 119 2.12 -1.16 -0.21
CA SER A 119 3.28 -1.45 -1.06
C SER A 119 3.00 -2.65 -1.96
N ALA A 120 2.41 -3.72 -1.43
CA ALA A 120 2.03 -4.89 -2.23
C ALA A 120 1.03 -4.52 -3.34
N SER A 121 0.00 -3.74 -3.01
CA SER A 121 -1.00 -3.25 -3.99
C SER A 121 -0.38 -2.40 -5.09
N THR A 122 0.62 -1.58 -4.75
CA THR A 122 1.39 -0.79 -5.72
C THR A 122 2.23 -1.68 -6.64
N LEU A 123 2.88 -2.72 -6.10
CA LEU A 123 3.66 -3.67 -6.90
C LEU A 123 2.79 -4.50 -7.84
N ILE A 124 1.62 -4.95 -7.38
CA ILE A 124 0.64 -5.67 -8.22
C ILE A 124 0.15 -4.76 -9.36
N THR A 125 -0.11 -3.49 -9.06
CA THR A 125 -0.44 -2.46 -10.07
C THR A 125 0.68 -2.26 -11.08
N ALA A 126 1.94 -2.23 -10.64
CA ALA A 126 3.09 -2.14 -11.55
C ALA A 126 3.17 -3.35 -12.49
N VAL A 127 2.93 -4.57 -11.98
CA VAL A 127 2.87 -5.79 -12.79
C VAL A 127 1.74 -5.72 -13.82
N LEU A 128 0.56 -5.22 -13.43
CA LEU A 128 -0.56 -5.00 -14.34
C LEU A 128 -0.18 -4.00 -15.45
N ALA A 129 0.46 -2.87 -15.10
CA ALA A 129 0.91 -1.87 -16.06
C ALA A 129 1.94 -2.45 -17.05
N MET A 130 2.93 -3.19 -16.55
CA MET A 130 3.95 -3.87 -17.37
C MET A 130 3.33 -4.86 -18.36
N ARG A 131 2.26 -5.56 -17.96
CA ARG A 131 1.55 -6.49 -18.83
C ARG A 131 0.64 -5.78 -19.84
N ALA A 132 -0.11 -4.78 -19.41
CA ALA A 132 -1.08 -4.06 -20.23
C ALA A 132 -0.43 -3.10 -21.23
N PHE A 133 0.75 -2.55 -20.90
CA PHE A 133 1.48 -1.58 -21.72
C PHE A 133 2.95 -2.00 -21.92
N PRO A 134 3.20 -3.16 -22.57
CA PRO A 134 4.54 -3.73 -22.69
C PRO A 134 5.52 -2.82 -23.45
N ASP A 135 5.03 -1.97 -24.36
CA ASP A 135 5.87 -1.01 -25.10
C ASP A 135 6.62 -0.03 -24.18
N THR A 136 6.08 0.23 -23.00
CA THR A 136 6.72 1.10 -22.00
C THR A 136 7.95 0.47 -21.35
N LEU A 137 8.12 -0.85 -21.47
CA LEU A 137 9.30 -1.57 -20.96
C LEU A 137 10.50 -1.50 -21.90
N LEU A 138 10.32 -1.25 -23.19
CA LEU A 138 11.43 -1.16 -24.15
C LEU A 138 12.49 -0.10 -23.74
N PRO A 139 12.13 1.18 -23.54
CA PRO A 139 13.06 2.19 -23.05
C PRO A 139 13.58 1.91 -21.63
N ALA A 140 12.77 1.28 -20.76
CA ALA A 140 13.22 0.86 -19.43
C ALA A 140 14.35 -0.19 -19.55
N TRP A 141 14.19 -1.16 -20.42
CA TRP A 141 15.19 -2.20 -20.67
C TRP A 141 16.47 -1.66 -21.28
N GLU A 142 16.38 -0.72 -22.22
CA GLU A 142 17.55 -0.03 -22.77
C GLU A 142 18.34 0.72 -21.67
N GLU A 143 17.64 1.45 -20.79
CA GLU A 143 18.26 2.16 -19.67
C GLU A 143 18.90 1.19 -18.67
N LEU A 144 18.16 0.16 -18.24
CA LEU A 144 18.61 -0.83 -17.27
C LEU A 144 19.81 -1.62 -17.79
N ASP A 145 19.81 -2.02 -19.06
CA ASP A 145 20.92 -2.74 -19.66
C ASP A 145 22.18 -1.86 -19.78
N ARG A 146 22.00 -0.57 -20.09
CA ARG A 146 23.11 0.40 -20.22
C ARG A 146 23.76 0.73 -18.87
N VAL A 147 22.95 0.96 -17.82
CA VAL A 147 23.43 1.47 -16.52
C VAL A 147 23.81 0.33 -15.56
N VAL A 148 23.00 -0.72 -15.52
CA VAL A 148 23.14 -1.81 -14.54
C VAL A 148 23.84 -3.03 -15.15
N GLY A 149 23.55 -3.34 -16.41
CA GLY A 149 24.03 -4.56 -17.07
C GLY A 149 23.35 -5.82 -16.52
N THR A 150 24.04 -6.96 -16.55
CA THR A 150 23.44 -8.27 -16.19
C THR A 150 24.06 -8.95 -14.97
N GLN A 151 25.15 -8.39 -14.44
CA GLN A 151 25.96 -9.03 -13.38
C GLN A 151 25.49 -8.70 -11.96
N ARG A 152 24.59 -7.74 -11.79
CA ARG A 152 23.97 -7.36 -10.51
C ARG A 152 22.55 -6.85 -10.73
N SER A 153 21.70 -6.91 -9.71
CA SER A 153 20.41 -6.22 -9.76
C SER A 153 20.54 -4.69 -9.57
N PRO A 154 19.51 -3.91 -9.99
CA PRO A 154 19.46 -2.47 -9.73
C PRO A 154 19.53 -2.15 -8.22
N GLY A 155 20.29 -1.10 -7.90
CA GLY A 155 20.50 -0.53 -6.58
C GLY A 155 20.00 0.91 -6.45
N PRO A 156 20.02 1.48 -5.24
CA PRO A 156 19.46 2.82 -4.96
C PRO A 156 20.24 3.96 -5.63
N ASP A 157 21.53 3.76 -5.86
CA ASP A 157 22.45 4.76 -6.40
C ASP A 157 22.52 4.75 -7.94
N ASP A 158 21.80 3.84 -8.61
CA ASP A 158 21.78 3.78 -10.06
C ASP A 158 21.01 4.97 -10.65
N ASP A 159 21.59 5.62 -11.66
CA ASP A 159 20.96 6.72 -12.39
C ASP A 159 20.00 6.19 -13.47
N LEU A 160 18.75 5.97 -13.06
CA LEU A 160 17.67 5.41 -13.88
C LEU A 160 16.50 6.40 -14.04
N PRO A 161 16.67 7.52 -14.76
CA PRO A 161 15.62 8.53 -14.91
C PRO A 161 14.33 8.00 -15.54
N TYR A 162 14.40 7.10 -16.52
CA TYR A 162 13.20 6.48 -17.09
C TYR A 162 12.49 5.59 -16.08
N MET A 163 13.22 4.78 -15.31
CA MET A 163 12.59 3.97 -14.25
C MET A 163 12.00 4.82 -13.13
N ARG A 164 12.63 5.95 -12.77
CA ARG A 164 12.03 6.92 -11.83
C ARG A 164 10.70 7.42 -12.40
N ALA A 165 10.66 7.80 -13.66
CA ALA A 165 9.45 8.23 -14.35
C ALA A 165 8.39 7.10 -14.42
N PHE A 166 8.80 5.86 -14.66
CA PHE A 166 7.93 4.69 -14.67
C PHE A 166 7.24 4.49 -13.32
N VAL A 167 7.98 4.57 -12.22
CA VAL A 167 7.44 4.40 -10.87
C VAL A 167 6.51 5.54 -10.49
N LYS A 168 6.84 6.79 -10.87
CA LYS A 168 5.91 7.93 -10.72
C LYS A 168 4.60 7.69 -11.46
N GLU A 169 4.66 7.14 -12.67
CA GLU A 169 3.46 6.82 -13.43
C GLU A 169 2.66 5.69 -12.78
N VAL A 170 3.28 4.68 -12.16
CA VAL A 170 2.56 3.66 -11.38
C VAL A 170 1.78 4.31 -10.23
N LEU A 171 2.43 5.22 -9.49
CA LEU A 171 1.81 5.91 -8.36
C LEU A 171 0.66 6.82 -8.79
N ARG A 172 0.74 7.45 -9.97
CA ARG A 172 -0.35 8.29 -10.52
C ARG A 172 -1.47 7.45 -11.13
N TRP A 173 -1.14 6.54 -12.05
CA TRP A 173 -2.08 5.86 -12.93
C TRP A 173 -3.20 5.14 -12.17
N ARG A 174 -2.83 4.45 -11.08
CA ARG A 174 -3.74 3.69 -10.22
C ARG A 174 -3.26 3.77 -8.77
N SER A 175 -3.46 4.95 -8.16
CA SER A 175 -3.18 5.20 -6.74
C SER A 175 -3.91 4.19 -5.84
N VAL A 176 -3.22 3.64 -4.83
CA VAL A 176 -3.83 2.75 -3.83
C VAL A 176 -4.91 3.48 -3.01
N ALA A 177 -4.61 4.70 -2.57
CA ALA A 177 -5.54 5.53 -1.78
C ALA A 177 -6.35 6.47 -2.69
N ILE A 178 -7.30 5.93 -3.46
CA ILE A 178 -8.06 6.69 -4.48
C ILE A 178 -8.85 7.89 -3.93
N VAL A 179 -9.26 7.84 -2.65
CA VAL A 179 -9.96 8.92 -1.94
C VAL A 179 -9.04 9.65 -0.95
N GLY A 180 -7.73 9.62 -1.18
CA GLY A 180 -6.78 10.44 -0.41
C GLY A 180 -6.56 9.98 1.03
N GLY A 181 -6.88 8.72 1.32
CA GLY A 181 -6.68 8.11 2.64
C GLY A 181 -7.85 8.33 3.59
N MET A 182 -7.53 8.57 4.87
CA MET A 182 -8.55 8.75 5.90
C MET A 182 -9.26 10.09 5.77
N PRO A 183 -10.57 10.17 6.07
CA PRO A 183 -11.31 11.42 6.11
C PRO A 183 -10.68 12.47 7.03
N HIS A 184 -10.79 13.74 6.61
CA HIS A 184 -10.43 14.90 7.41
C HIS A 184 -11.69 15.58 7.96
N ALA A 185 -11.52 16.40 9.00
CA ALA A 185 -12.56 17.31 9.46
C ALA A 185 -11.92 18.62 9.95
N PRO A 186 -12.51 19.79 9.64
CA PRO A 186 -11.98 21.06 10.10
C PRO A 186 -12.29 21.25 11.60
N THR A 187 -11.35 21.83 12.33
CA THR A 187 -11.48 22.04 13.79
C THR A 187 -12.31 23.28 14.14
N GLN A 188 -12.65 24.09 13.15
CA GLN A 188 -13.50 25.28 13.22
C GLN A 188 -14.15 25.48 11.84
N ASP A 189 -15.15 26.34 11.75
CA ASP A 189 -15.71 26.75 10.46
C ASP A 189 -14.63 27.36 9.56
N ASP A 190 -14.66 26.99 8.28
CA ASP A 190 -13.72 27.48 7.26
C ASP A 190 -14.48 27.86 5.98
N TYR A 191 -13.86 28.66 5.11
CA TYR A 191 -14.47 29.09 3.85
C TYR A 191 -13.55 28.76 2.67
N TRP A 192 -14.08 28.06 1.67
CA TRP A 192 -13.37 27.76 0.43
C TRP A 192 -14.23 28.11 -0.78
N ASN A 193 -13.70 28.93 -1.70
CA ASN A 193 -14.42 29.41 -2.89
C ASN A 193 -15.81 29.99 -2.61
N GLY A 194 -15.97 30.66 -1.47
CA GLY A 194 -17.25 31.24 -1.04
C GLY A 194 -18.22 30.26 -0.35
N TYR A 195 -17.85 28.98 -0.23
CA TYR A 195 -18.62 27.97 0.48
C TYR A 195 -18.14 27.83 1.93
N LEU A 196 -19.08 27.86 2.88
CA LEU A 196 -18.81 27.49 4.27
C LEU A 196 -18.59 25.98 4.36
N ILE A 197 -17.47 25.59 4.95
CA ILE A 197 -17.14 24.24 5.39
C ILE A 197 -17.27 24.23 6.92
N PRO A 198 -18.37 23.69 7.46
CA PRO A 198 -18.62 23.73 8.90
C PRO A 198 -17.58 22.92 9.69
N GLN A 199 -17.32 23.35 10.93
CA GLN A 199 -16.56 22.58 11.91
C GLN A 199 -17.07 21.13 11.99
N GLY A 200 -16.14 20.17 11.98
CA GLY A 200 -16.48 18.75 12.11
C GLY A 200 -17.08 18.11 10.85
N CYS A 201 -17.25 18.86 9.75
CA CYS A 201 -17.70 18.32 8.48
C CYS A 201 -16.68 17.33 7.91
N TRP A 202 -17.14 16.21 7.33
CA TRP A 202 -16.29 15.25 6.63
C TRP A 202 -15.73 15.89 5.35
N VAL A 203 -14.41 15.93 5.23
CA VAL A 203 -13.68 16.37 4.03
C VAL A 203 -12.80 15.24 3.52
N GLN A 204 -12.88 14.93 2.23
CA GLN A 204 -12.14 13.85 1.59
C GLN A 204 -11.44 14.37 0.32
N GLY A 205 -10.16 14.04 0.13
CA GLY A 205 -9.43 14.39 -1.09
C GLY A 205 -9.61 13.34 -2.17
N ASN A 206 -10.28 13.64 -3.28
CA ASN A 206 -10.44 12.67 -4.37
C ASN A 206 -9.18 12.57 -5.25
N VAL A 207 -8.23 11.73 -4.84
CA VAL A 207 -6.95 11.51 -5.56
C VAL A 207 -7.20 10.94 -6.95
N TRP A 208 -8.17 10.04 -7.12
CA TRP A 208 -8.57 9.51 -8.44
C TRP A 208 -8.96 10.64 -9.39
N ALA A 209 -9.89 11.51 -8.98
CA ALA A 209 -10.32 12.63 -9.82
C ALA A 209 -9.17 13.58 -10.17
N ILE A 210 -8.21 13.76 -9.25
CA ILE A 210 -7.02 14.59 -9.52
C ILE A 210 -6.09 13.90 -10.53
N HIS A 211 -5.82 12.59 -10.38
CA HIS A 211 -4.93 11.83 -11.26
C HIS A 211 -5.53 11.51 -12.62
N HIS A 212 -6.85 11.59 -12.75
CA HIS A 212 -7.60 11.30 -13.97
C HIS A 212 -8.23 12.53 -14.61
N ASN A 213 -7.89 13.73 -14.14
CA ASN A 213 -8.34 14.95 -14.79
C ASN A 213 -7.62 15.11 -16.14
N GLU A 214 -8.33 14.94 -17.24
CA GLU A 214 -7.77 15.01 -18.60
C GLU A 214 -7.10 16.36 -18.93
N ARG A 215 -7.52 17.44 -18.25
CA ARG A 215 -6.87 18.76 -18.36
C ARG A 215 -5.39 18.68 -17.96
N ASP A 216 -5.11 17.90 -16.93
CA ASP A 216 -3.80 17.83 -16.30
C ASP A 216 -3.03 16.56 -16.73
N PHE A 217 -3.76 15.48 -17.00
CA PHE A 217 -3.25 14.21 -17.49
C PHE A 217 -4.01 13.75 -18.76
N PRO A 218 -3.63 14.22 -19.96
CA PRO A 218 -4.25 13.78 -21.21
C PRO A 218 -4.12 12.27 -21.38
N GLU A 219 -5.17 11.57 -21.80
CA GLU A 219 -5.24 10.09 -21.82
C GLU A 219 -4.90 9.48 -20.44
N PRO A 220 -5.66 9.78 -19.37
CA PRO A 220 -5.27 9.46 -18.00
C PRO A 220 -5.16 7.96 -17.71
N ASP A 221 -5.92 7.14 -18.45
CA ASP A 221 -5.90 5.68 -18.36
C ASP A 221 -4.78 5.03 -19.17
N ARG A 222 -4.12 5.79 -20.05
CA ARG A 222 -2.92 5.31 -20.76
C ARG A 222 -1.71 5.45 -19.85
N PHE A 223 -1.08 4.32 -19.53
CA PHE A 223 0.16 4.30 -18.76
C PHE A 223 1.31 4.87 -19.61
N ASN A 224 1.81 6.05 -19.25
CA ASN A 224 2.84 6.74 -20.00
C ASN A 224 3.92 7.36 -19.08
N PRO A 225 5.03 6.64 -18.83
CA PRO A 225 6.16 7.16 -18.05
C PRO A 225 6.75 8.46 -18.61
N ARG A 226 6.66 8.69 -19.93
CA ARG A 226 7.28 9.86 -20.56
C ARG A 226 6.73 11.20 -20.06
N ARG A 227 5.58 11.21 -19.37
CA ARG A 227 5.01 12.40 -18.71
C ARG A 227 5.97 13.04 -17.69
N TYR A 228 6.87 12.25 -17.10
CA TYR A 228 7.82 12.73 -16.09
C TYR A 228 9.25 12.89 -16.61
N LEU A 229 9.44 12.81 -17.93
CA LEU A 229 10.73 13.06 -18.57
C LEU A 229 10.75 14.48 -19.12
N ASP A 230 11.92 15.14 -19.07
CA ASP A 230 12.17 16.51 -19.51
C ASP A 230 11.78 16.71 -20.98
N THR A 231 10.50 16.99 -21.15
CA THR A 231 9.88 17.50 -22.37
C THR A 231 9.32 18.87 -22.00
N LEU A 232 9.04 19.72 -23.00
CA LEU A 232 8.41 21.03 -22.80
C LEU A 232 7.07 20.96 -22.03
N ASP A 233 6.52 19.75 -21.84
CA ASP A 233 5.30 19.41 -21.13
C ASP A 233 5.50 18.77 -19.74
N ALA A 234 6.74 18.72 -19.22
CA ALA A 234 7.04 18.20 -17.88
C ALA A 234 6.41 19.08 -16.80
N ARG A 235 5.12 18.86 -16.54
CA ARG A 235 4.41 19.50 -15.44
C ARG A 235 4.41 18.53 -14.26
N PRO A 236 5.15 18.81 -13.18
CA PRO A 236 4.90 18.20 -11.89
C PRO A 236 3.60 18.82 -11.36
N PHE A 237 2.49 18.42 -11.96
CA PHE A 237 1.15 18.68 -11.49
C PHE A 237 0.47 17.33 -11.34
N PRO A 238 -0.24 17.07 -10.24
CA PRO A 238 -0.35 17.91 -9.04
C PRO A 238 0.93 17.87 -8.20
N GLY A 239 1.49 19.04 -7.86
CA GLY A 239 2.62 19.22 -6.93
C GLY A 239 4.00 18.74 -7.45
N GLU A 240 5.08 19.07 -6.71
CA GLU A 240 6.48 18.89 -7.15
C GLU A 240 6.86 17.46 -7.58
N LYS A 241 6.16 16.43 -7.05
CA LYS A 241 6.42 15.03 -7.40
C LYS A 241 5.67 14.58 -8.66
N GLY A 242 4.62 15.29 -9.08
CA GLY A 242 3.74 14.95 -10.21
C GLY A 242 2.65 13.92 -9.87
N TYR A 243 2.51 13.54 -8.59
CA TYR A 243 1.45 12.68 -8.08
C TYR A 243 1.15 13.04 -6.61
N MET A 244 0.01 12.55 -6.10
CA MET A 244 -0.58 12.92 -4.79
C MET A 244 -0.98 11.70 -3.96
N THR A 245 -0.45 10.52 -4.31
CA THR A 245 -0.77 9.21 -3.71
C THR A 245 -0.52 9.17 -2.20
N PHE A 246 0.38 10.00 -1.69
CA PHE A 246 0.74 10.08 -0.26
C PHE A 246 0.01 11.19 0.50
N GLY A 247 -0.97 11.85 -0.11
CA GLY A 247 -1.70 12.96 0.50
C GLY A 247 -0.84 14.22 0.63
N TRP A 248 -1.30 15.15 1.47
CA TRP A 248 -0.75 16.50 1.57
C TRP A 248 -0.91 17.10 2.97
N GLY A 249 -0.09 18.11 3.27
CA GLY A 249 -0.14 18.87 4.52
C GLY A 249 0.17 18.03 5.76
N ARG A 250 -0.42 18.42 6.91
CA ARG A 250 -0.13 17.83 8.23
C ARG A 250 -0.40 16.33 8.38
N ARG A 251 -1.18 15.74 7.45
CA ARG A 251 -1.57 14.32 7.48
C ARG A 251 -1.04 13.56 6.27
N SER A 252 -0.01 14.08 5.61
CA SER A 252 0.74 13.33 4.59
C SER A 252 1.29 12.02 5.16
N CYS A 253 1.40 11.00 4.31
CA CYS A 253 1.83 9.67 4.70
C CYS A 253 3.22 9.69 5.37
N ALA A 254 3.27 9.24 6.64
CA ALA A 254 4.53 9.13 7.38
C ALA A 254 5.49 8.08 6.78
N GLY A 255 4.96 7.07 6.09
CA GLY A 255 5.72 6.01 5.43
C GLY A 255 6.17 6.33 4.01
N GLN A 256 5.95 7.55 3.51
CA GLN A 256 6.18 7.90 2.11
C GLN A 256 7.58 7.56 1.61
N TYR A 257 8.62 7.93 2.34
CA TYR A 257 10.00 7.70 1.91
C TYR A 257 10.34 6.20 1.82
N LEU A 258 9.89 5.41 2.81
CA LEU A 258 10.08 3.96 2.81
C LEU A 258 9.34 3.31 1.63
N ALA A 259 8.10 3.72 1.38
CA ALA A 259 7.30 3.22 0.28
C ALA A 259 7.89 3.61 -1.09
N GLU A 260 8.26 4.87 -1.29
CA GLU A 260 8.86 5.36 -2.55
C GLU A 260 10.16 4.61 -2.87
N GLN A 261 11.07 4.46 -1.89
CA GLN A 261 12.34 3.75 -2.10
C GLN A 261 12.15 2.25 -2.32
N GLY A 262 11.32 1.61 -1.49
CA GLY A 262 11.07 0.17 -1.56
C GLY A 262 10.37 -0.23 -2.86
N THR A 263 9.28 0.46 -3.21
CA THR A 263 8.55 0.20 -4.46
C THR A 263 9.41 0.52 -5.68
N TYR A 264 10.18 1.61 -5.67
CA TYR A 264 11.12 1.93 -6.75
C TYR A 264 12.09 0.78 -7.02
N LEU A 265 12.81 0.32 -5.99
CA LEU A 265 13.78 -0.76 -6.15
C LEU A 265 13.14 -2.07 -6.60
N SER A 266 12.00 -2.44 -6.00
CA SER A 266 11.28 -3.64 -6.38
C SER A 266 10.79 -3.60 -7.83
N ILE A 267 10.25 -2.47 -8.29
CA ILE A 267 9.78 -2.29 -9.67
C ILE A 267 10.96 -2.32 -10.65
N CYS A 268 12.06 -1.63 -10.34
CA CYS A 268 13.29 -1.67 -11.14
C CYS A 268 13.81 -3.10 -11.27
N ARG A 269 13.86 -3.86 -10.18
CA ARG A 269 14.32 -5.25 -10.19
C ARG A 269 13.39 -6.17 -10.95
N LEU A 270 12.06 -5.98 -10.86
CA LEU A 270 11.09 -6.73 -11.65
C LEU A 270 11.25 -6.47 -13.15
N ALA A 271 11.32 -5.19 -13.55
CA ALA A 271 11.51 -4.80 -14.94
C ALA A 271 12.87 -5.27 -15.49
N TRP A 272 13.93 -5.20 -14.68
CA TRP A 272 15.27 -5.68 -15.02
C TRP A 272 15.33 -7.20 -15.18
N ALA A 273 14.63 -7.96 -14.34
CA ALA A 273 14.73 -9.41 -14.30
C ALA A 273 13.82 -10.12 -15.33
N PHE A 274 12.59 -9.62 -15.53
CA PHE A 274 11.54 -10.41 -16.18
C PHE A 274 10.89 -9.69 -17.38
N ARG A 275 10.50 -10.49 -18.37
CA ARG A 275 9.40 -10.19 -19.30
C ARG A 275 8.11 -10.69 -18.67
N ILE A 276 7.13 -9.80 -18.56
CA ILE A 276 5.81 -10.11 -18.00
C ILE A 276 4.88 -10.40 -19.17
N GLU A 277 4.64 -11.68 -19.41
CA GLU A 277 3.89 -12.18 -20.55
C GLU A 277 2.45 -12.57 -20.15
N PRO A 278 1.52 -12.62 -21.12
CA PRO A 278 0.19 -13.18 -20.89
C PRO A 278 0.27 -14.59 -20.31
N ALA A 279 -0.68 -14.91 -19.44
CA ALA A 279 -1.01 -16.30 -19.19
C ALA A 279 -1.64 -16.89 -20.45
N VAL A 280 -1.42 -18.20 -20.66
CA VAL A 280 -2.04 -18.95 -21.75
C VAL A 280 -3.05 -19.88 -21.13
N ASP A 281 -4.28 -19.86 -21.65
CA ASP A 281 -5.32 -20.77 -21.22
C ASP A 281 -4.97 -22.20 -21.66
N THR A 282 -4.98 -23.14 -20.70
CA THR A 282 -4.55 -24.52 -20.92
C THR A 282 -5.51 -25.33 -21.79
N THR A 283 -6.75 -24.86 -21.95
CA THR A 283 -7.81 -25.53 -22.71
C THR A 283 -7.91 -24.98 -24.13
N THR A 284 -7.81 -23.67 -24.30
CA THR A 284 -7.96 -23.01 -25.61
C THR A 284 -6.62 -22.70 -26.28
N GLY A 285 -5.54 -22.57 -25.51
CA GLY A 285 -4.24 -22.13 -26.01
C GLY A 285 -4.15 -20.62 -26.29
N GLU A 286 -5.20 -19.85 -25.98
CA GLU A 286 -5.25 -18.41 -26.21
C GLU A 286 -4.64 -17.62 -25.04
N GLU A 287 -4.23 -16.38 -25.34
CA GLU A 287 -3.75 -15.46 -24.31
C GLU A 287 -4.91 -14.98 -23.42
N VAL A 288 -4.71 -15.04 -22.12
CA VAL A 288 -5.65 -14.45 -21.15
C VAL A 288 -5.39 -12.95 -21.07
N PRO A 289 -6.36 -12.10 -21.48
CA PRO A 289 -6.22 -10.65 -21.37
C PRO A 289 -6.23 -10.21 -19.91
N VAL A 290 -5.65 -9.05 -19.64
CA VAL A 290 -5.77 -8.36 -18.35
C VAL A 290 -6.72 -7.17 -18.50
N ASP A 291 -7.54 -6.94 -17.48
CA ASP A 291 -8.43 -5.78 -17.42
C ASP A 291 -7.81 -4.70 -16.52
N ILE A 292 -7.61 -3.50 -17.07
CA ILE A 292 -7.03 -2.35 -16.36
C ILE A 292 -8.01 -1.64 -15.42
N PHE A 293 -9.28 -2.06 -15.41
CA PHE A 293 -10.34 -1.55 -14.55
C PHE A 293 -10.84 -2.58 -13.54
N ASP A 294 -10.39 -3.84 -13.62
CA ASP A 294 -10.78 -4.89 -12.67
C ASP A 294 -10.04 -4.75 -11.33
N TYR A 295 -10.60 -3.90 -10.46
CA TYR A 295 -10.05 -3.54 -9.16
C TYR A 295 -10.99 -3.91 -8.01
N SER A 296 -10.40 -4.14 -6.84
CA SER A 296 -11.13 -4.42 -5.61
C SER A 296 -11.89 -3.20 -5.11
N ASN A 297 -13.06 -3.42 -4.50
CA ASN A 297 -13.75 -2.38 -3.72
C ASN A 297 -13.15 -2.28 -2.31
N GLY A 298 -12.61 -1.12 -1.95
CA GLY A 298 -11.82 -0.95 -0.73
C GLY A 298 -11.46 0.51 -0.42
N SER A 299 -11.06 0.78 0.82
CA SER A 299 -10.34 2.03 1.16
C SER A 299 -8.98 2.08 0.45
N ASN A 300 -8.34 0.91 0.31
CA ASN A 300 -7.18 0.70 -0.55
C ASN A 300 -7.64 -0.05 -1.80
N TRP A 301 -7.23 0.43 -2.96
CA TRP A 301 -7.48 -0.21 -4.25
C TRP A 301 -6.28 -1.06 -4.66
N ARG A 302 -6.58 -2.25 -5.18
CA ARG A 302 -5.63 -3.11 -5.86
C ARG A 302 -6.32 -3.87 -6.99
N PRO A 303 -5.59 -4.31 -8.03
CA PRO A 303 -6.15 -5.19 -9.04
C PRO A 303 -6.74 -6.44 -8.40
N ASN A 304 -7.88 -6.91 -8.92
CA ASN A 304 -8.34 -8.27 -8.61
C ASN A 304 -7.37 -9.30 -9.21
N GLN A 305 -7.56 -10.57 -8.86
CA GLN A 305 -6.62 -11.61 -9.25
C GLN A 305 -6.57 -11.79 -10.77
N PHE A 306 -5.41 -11.52 -11.38
CA PHE A 306 -5.12 -11.79 -12.78
C PHE A 306 -3.91 -12.73 -12.93
N LYS A 307 -3.76 -13.36 -14.09
CA LYS A 307 -2.70 -14.34 -14.36
C LYS A 307 -1.69 -13.78 -15.37
N VAL A 308 -0.41 -13.90 -15.05
CA VAL A 308 0.73 -13.55 -15.92
C VAL A 308 1.84 -14.56 -15.79
N ARG A 309 2.74 -14.61 -16.78
CA ARG A 309 3.96 -15.41 -16.75
C ARG A 309 5.17 -14.50 -16.57
N PHE A 310 6.00 -14.81 -15.59
CA PHE A 310 7.29 -14.14 -15.37
C PHE A 310 8.39 -14.94 -16.08
N ILE A 311 8.88 -14.43 -17.20
CA ILE A 311 9.94 -15.09 -17.98
C ILE A 311 11.23 -14.30 -17.79
N PRO A 312 12.34 -14.90 -17.31
CA PRO A 312 13.61 -14.20 -17.21
C PRO A 312 14.02 -13.60 -18.56
N ARG A 313 14.42 -12.33 -18.58
CA ARG A 313 14.78 -11.62 -19.82
C ARG A 313 15.96 -12.28 -20.54
N ARG A 314 16.93 -12.77 -19.77
CA ARG A 314 18.15 -13.42 -20.23
C ARG A 314 18.62 -14.50 -19.26
N VAL A 315 19.43 -15.44 -19.75
CA VAL A 315 19.96 -16.55 -18.95
C VAL A 315 20.95 -16.06 -17.88
N ASP A 316 21.76 -15.06 -18.19
CA ASP A 316 22.73 -14.47 -17.25
C ASP A 316 22.03 -13.68 -16.13
N ILE A 317 20.99 -12.91 -16.46
CA ILE A 317 20.12 -12.23 -15.48
C ILE A 317 19.47 -13.27 -14.56
N LYS A 318 18.98 -14.40 -15.09
CA LYS A 318 18.42 -15.49 -14.27
C LYS A 318 19.45 -15.99 -13.24
N GLN A 319 20.68 -16.24 -13.67
CA GLN A 319 21.75 -16.69 -12.76
C GLN A 319 22.06 -15.65 -11.68
N THR A 320 22.08 -14.36 -12.04
CA THR A 320 22.25 -13.26 -11.08
C THR A 320 21.11 -13.22 -10.07
N VAL A 321 19.85 -13.32 -10.51
CA VAL A 321 18.67 -13.37 -9.63
C VAL A 321 18.75 -14.55 -8.66
N GLU A 322 19.09 -15.75 -9.14
CA GLU A 322 19.22 -16.93 -8.28
C GLU A 322 20.37 -16.78 -7.27
N ARG A 323 21.49 -16.21 -7.68
CA ARG A 323 22.65 -15.95 -6.80
C ARG A 323 22.31 -14.93 -5.72
N GLU A 324 21.78 -13.77 -6.10
CA GLU A 324 21.42 -12.71 -5.16
C GLU A 324 20.26 -13.13 -4.26
N GLY A 325 19.29 -13.90 -4.79
CA GLY A 325 18.21 -14.48 -3.99
C GLY A 325 18.73 -15.39 -2.90
N LYS A 326 19.67 -16.30 -3.20
CA LYS A 326 20.31 -17.16 -2.19
C LYS A 326 21.04 -16.35 -1.12
N GLN A 327 21.76 -15.31 -1.51
CA GLN A 327 22.45 -14.43 -0.56
C GLN A 327 21.45 -13.69 0.33
N ALA A 328 20.40 -13.11 -0.26
CA ALA A 328 19.36 -12.40 0.47
C ALA A 328 18.64 -13.31 1.48
N LEU A 329 18.35 -14.58 1.11
CA LEU A 329 17.77 -15.55 2.04
C LEU A 329 18.70 -15.80 3.23
N LYS A 330 20.00 -16.01 2.98
CA LYS A 330 21.00 -16.19 4.04
C LYS A 330 21.12 -14.97 4.95
N ASP A 331 21.04 -13.76 4.39
CA ASP A 331 21.09 -12.52 5.17
C ASP A 331 19.83 -12.33 6.04
N LEU A 332 18.69 -12.85 5.57
CA LEU A 332 17.41 -12.81 6.28
C LEU A 332 17.25 -13.92 7.34
N GLU A 333 18.01 -15.02 7.27
CA GLU A 333 17.97 -16.12 8.26
C GLU A 333 18.15 -15.62 9.71
N ARG A 334 18.88 -14.51 9.92
CA ARG A 334 19.04 -13.90 11.25
C ARG A 334 17.74 -13.39 11.88
N TYR A 335 16.70 -13.22 11.07
CA TYR A 335 15.36 -12.80 11.48
C TYR A 335 14.37 -13.97 11.53
N ASP A 336 14.78 -15.18 11.15
CA ASP A 336 13.94 -16.35 11.29
C ASP A 336 13.71 -16.67 12.77
N GLY A 337 12.46 -16.97 13.11
CA GLY A 337 12.07 -17.37 14.45
C GLY A 337 10.56 -17.29 14.63
N ASP A 338 10.05 -18.05 15.58
CA ASP A 338 8.66 -18.00 15.97
C ASP A 338 8.43 -16.92 17.03
N SER A 339 7.28 -16.24 16.92
CA SER A 339 6.80 -15.39 18.02
C SER A 339 6.15 -16.25 19.10
N LYS A 340 6.37 -15.89 20.36
CA LYS A 340 5.66 -16.47 21.51
C LYS A 340 4.17 -16.14 21.50
N PHE A 341 3.76 -15.09 20.77
CA PHE A 341 2.39 -14.61 20.71
C PHE A 341 1.77 -14.95 19.36
N ARG A 342 0.58 -15.57 19.38
CA ARG A 342 -0.22 -15.82 18.19
C ARG A 342 -1.55 -15.10 18.33
N PHE A 343 -2.07 -14.55 17.23
CA PHE A 343 -3.32 -13.82 17.27
C PHE A 343 -4.46 -14.75 17.72
N SER A 344 -4.52 -15.96 17.14
CA SER A 344 -5.43 -17.04 17.53
C SER A 344 -5.39 -17.46 19.00
N THR A 345 -4.29 -17.28 19.74
CA THR A 345 -4.24 -17.56 21.18
C THR A 345 -4.47 -16.32 22.05
N TYR A 346 -4.30 -15.13 21.47
CA TYR A 346 -4.42 -13.87 22.20
C TYR A 346 -5.88 -13.42 22.34
N TYR A 347 -6.67 -13.51 21.27
CA TYR A 347 -8.07 -13.05 21.21
C TYR A 347 -9.13 -14.16 21.24
N ALA A 348 -8.73 -15.41 21.49
CA ALA A 348 -9.64 -16.54 21.73
C ALA A 348 -10.43 -16.42 23.04
#